data_AF-A0A4Y8GRB6-F1
#
_entry.id   AF-A0A4Y8GRB6-F1
#
_cell.length_a   1.000
_cell.length_b   1.000
_cell.length_c   1.000
_cell.angle_alpha   90.00
_cell.angle_beta   90.00
_cell.angle_gamma   90.00
#
_symmetry.space_group_name_H-M   'P 1'
#
loop_
_entity.id
_entity.type
_entity.pdbx_description
1 polymer ?
#
loop_
_entity_poly.entity_id
_entity_poly.type
_entity_poly.pdbx_seq_one_letter_code
_entity_poly.pdbx_strand_id
1 'polypeptide(L)'
;MKTRDSQSSDVIIIGGGATGAGIARDCALRGLRVILVERHDIATGATGRNHGLLHSGARYAVTDAESARECISENQILKRIARHCVEPTNGLFITLPEDDLSFQATFIRACEEAGISAEAIDPQQARIIEPAVNPALIGSVKVPDGTVDPFRLTAANMLDAKEHGAVILTAHEVTGLIREGATVCGVRVRNHLTGETQALHAPVVVNAAGIWGQRIAEYADLRIRMFPAKGSLLIMDHRINQHVINRCRKPSDADILVPGDTISLIGTTSLRIDYNEIDDNRVTAEEVDILLREGEKLAPVMAKTRILRAYSGVRPLVASDDDPSGRNVSRGIVLLDHAERDGLDGFITITGGKLMTYRLMAEWATDAVCRKLGNTRPCTTADLALPGSQEPAEVTLRKVISLPAPLRGSAVYRHGDRTPAWLSEGRLHRSLVCECEAVTAGEVQYAVENLNVNSLLDLRRRTRVGMGTCQGELCACRAAGLLQRFNVTTSAQSIEQLSTFLNERWKGVQPIAWGDALRESEFTRWVYQGLCGLEKEQKDAL
;
A
#
# COMPACT_ATOMS: atom_id res chain seq x y z
N MET A 1 -0.36 21.20 16.75
CA MET A 1 0.70 20.82 17.71
C MET A 1 1.90 21.70 17.40
N LYS A 2 2.34 22.59 18.31
CA LYS A 2 3.57 23.36 18.09
C LYS A 2 4.71 22.35 17.93
N THR A 3 5.42 22.43 16.80
CA THR A 3 6.63 21.66 16.54
C THR A 3 7.58 21.90 17.71
N ARG A 4 8.00 20.83 18.41
CA ARG A 4 9.18 20.89 19.27
C ARG A 4 10.33 21.46 18.43
N ASP A 5 11.14 22.34 19.01
CA ASP A 5 12.26 23.04 18.35
C ASP A 5 12.86 22.23 17.19
N SER A 6 12.79 22.79 15.99
CA SER A 6 13.30 22.23 14.73
C SER A 6 14.83 22.04 14.70
N GLN A 7 15.49 22.19 15.86
CA GLN A 7 16.91 21.93 16.10
C GLN A 7 17.20 20.55 16.73
N SER A 8 16.22 19.64 16.83
CA SER A 8 16.34 18.43 17.69
C SER A 8 16.03 17.08 17.05
N SER A 9 16.08 16.91 15.72
CA SER A 9 16.02 15.58 15.09
C SER A 9 17.39 15.04 14.69
N ASP A 10 17.54 13.72 14.76
CA ASP A 10 18.72 12.99 14.29
C ASP A 10 18.57 12.57 12.83
N VAL A 11 17.34 12.30 12.38
CA VAL A 11 17.05 11.89 11.01
C VAL A 11 15.73 12.48 10.50
N ILE A 12 15.75 12.96 9.26
CA ILE A 12 14.56 13.33 8.49
C ILE A 12 14.34 12.31 7.37
N ILE A 13 13.13 11.76 7.28
CA ILE A 13 12.74 10.77 6.27
C ILE A 13 11.74 11.42 5.33
N ILE A 14 12.01 11.38 4.02
CA ILE A 14 11.16 11.94 2.97
C ILE A 14 10.37 10.80 2.33
N GLY A 15 9.04 10.82 2.50
CA GLY A 15 8.10 9.86 1.90
C GLY A 15 7.41 8.98 2.95
N GLY A 16 6.08 8.99 2.95
CA GLY A 16 5.20 8.23 3.86
C GLY A 16 4.65 6.94 3.25
N GLY A 17 5.37 6.33 2.29
CA GLY A 17 5.10 4.97 1.82
C GLY A 17 5.57 3.90 2.81
N ALA A 18 5.41 2.62 2.45
CA ALA A 18 5.82 1.49 3.31
C ALA A 18 7.31 1.56 3.70
N THR A 19 8.19 1.88 2.73
CA THR A 19 9.64 2.03 2.98
C THR A 19 9.93 3.11 4.02
N GLY A 20 9.42 4.34 3.83
CA GLY A 20 9.62 5.43 4.78
C GLY A 20 9.01 5.15 6.16
N ALA A 21 7.83 4.52 6.20
CA ALA A 21 7.21 4.08 7.45
C ALA A 21 8.07 3.05 8.21
N GLY A 22 8.64 2.08 7.49
CA GLY A 22 9.56 1.10 8.05
C GLY A 22 10.83 1.75 8.61
N ILE A 23 11.42 2.70 7.88
CA ILE A 23 12.62 3.44 8.31
C ILE A 23 12.31 4.24 9.57
N ALA A 24 11.15 4.92 9.61
CA ALA A 24 10.75 5.70 10.77
C ALA A 24 10.60 4.82 12.01
N ARG A 25 9.97 3.64 11.84
CA ARG A 25 9.84 2.63 12.89
C ARG A 25 11.20 2.14 13.39
N ASP A 26 12.08 1.70 12.49
CA ASP A 26 13.38 1.14 12.88
C ASP A 26 14.26 2.20 13.56
N CYS A 27 14.35 3.40 12.99
CA CYS A 27 15.07 4.51 13.60
C CYS A 27 14.54 4.83 15.02
N ALA A 28 13.23 4.88 15.21
CA ALA A 28 12.62 5.16 16.52
C ALA A 28 12.88 4.04 17.54
N LEU A 29 12.80 2.77 17.13
CA LEU A 29 13.14 1.62 17.99
C LEU A 29 14.62 1.62 18.40
N ARG A 30 15.50 2.11 17.53
CA ARG A 30 16.92 2.34 17.85
C ARG A 30 17.16 3.64 18.63
N GLY A 31 16.10 4.35 19.02
CA GLY A 31 16.13 5.53 19.87
C GLY A 31 16.60 6.82 19.21
N LEU A 32 16.56 6.89 17.88
CA LEU A 32 16.82 8.11 17.14
C LEU A 32 15.61 9.05 17.21
N ARG A 33 15.86 10.36 17.18
CA ARG A 33 14.81 11.39 17.07
C ARG A 33 14.43 11.55 15.61
N VAL A 34 13.26 11.03 15.25
CA VAL A 34 12.81 10.90 13.85
C VAL A 34 11.77 11.96 13.50
N ILE A 35 11.94 12.58 12.33
CA ILE A 35 10.86 13.29 11.64
C ILE A 35 10.61 12.62 10.29
N LEU A 36 9.37 12.20 10.03
CA LEU A 36 8.94 11.76 8.70
C LEU A 36 8.05 12.83 8.06
N VAL A 37 8.30 13.11 6.79
CA VAL A 37 7.58 14.11 6.00
C VAL A 37 6.92 13.45 4.79
N GLU A 38 5.62 13.68 4.60
CA GLU A 38 4.82 13.15 3.48
C GLU A 38 3.96 14.26 2.86
N ARG A 39 4.03 14.41 1.53
CA ARG A 39 3.35 15.48 0.78
C ARG A 39 1.83 15.39 0.81
N HIS A 40 1.28 14.19 0.97
CA HIS A 40 -0.15 13.93 1.08
C HIS A 40 -0.45 13.20 2.38
N ASP A 41 -1.20 12.11 2.30
CA ASP A 41 -1.41 11.15 3.37
C ASP A 41 -0.50 9.93 3.15
N ILE A 42 -0.34 9.11 4.19
CA ILE A 42 0.47 7.90 4.13
C ILE A 42 -0.07 6.92 3.09
N ALA A 43 0.82 6.09 2.53
CA ALA A 43 0.49 5.06 1.54
C ALA A 43 -0.28 5.61 0.32
N THR A 44 -0.12 6.88 -0.05
CA THR A 44 -0.80 7.44 -1.23
C THR A 44 -0.07 7.16 -2.54
N GLY A 45 1.22 6.80 -2.53
CA GLY A 45 2.01 6.42 -3.71
C GLY A 45 1.81 4.97 -4.16
N ALA A 46 2.88 4.33 -4.64
CA ALA A 46 2.88 2.93 -5.09
C ALA A 46 2.40 1.95 -4.00
N THR A 47 2.65 2.25 -2.73
CA THR A 47 2.18 1.45 -1.59
C THR A 47 0.65 1.31 -1.58
N GLY A 48 -0.11 2.35 -1.91
CA GLY A 48 -1.58 2.26 -1.96
C GLY A 48 -2.13 1.78 -3.31
N ARG A 49 -1.24 1.46 -4.27
CA ARG A 49 -1.57 1.18 -5.67
C ARG A 49 -0.97 -0.13 -6.16
N ASN A 50 -1.04 -1.16 -5.32
CA ASN A 50 -0.73 -2.55 -5.67
C ASN A 50 -1.94 -3.45 -5.36
N HIS A 51 -1.90 -4.72 -5.77
CA HIS A 51 -2.96 -5.70 -5.53
C HIS A 51 -3.02 -6.27 -4.10
N GLY A 52 -2.11 -5.90 -3.19
CA GLY A 52 -2.05 -6.47 -1.85
C GLY A 52 -1.54 -7.91 -1.79
N LEU A 53 -0.63 -8.29 -2.69
CA LEU A 53 -0.02 -9.63 -2.71
C LEU A 53 1.18 -9.69 -1.75
N LEU A 54 1.13 -10.61 -0.80
CA LEU A 54 2.28 -11.04 -0.03
C LEU A 54 2.91 -12.26 -0.73
N HIS A 55 3.65 -12.02 -1.82
CA HIS A 55 4.25 -13.10 -2.57
C HIS A 55 5.44 -13.73 -1.83
N SER A 56 5.65 -15.00 -2.06
CA SER A 56 6.80 -15.80 -1.64
C SER A 56 8.08 -15.47 -2.41
N GLY A 57 7.96 -14.78 -3.55
CA GLY A 57 9.08 -14.57 -4.48
C GLY A 57 9.20 -15.65 -5.56
N ALA A 58 8.30 -16.64 -5.59
CA ALA A 58 8.34 -17.77 -6.52
C ALA A 58 8.45 -17.33 -8.00
N ARG A 59 7.73 -16.27 -8.38
CA ARG A 59 7.80 -15.67 -9.72
C ARG A 59 9.22 -15.20 -10.12
N TYR A 60 10.04 -14.80 -9.16
CA TYR A 60 11.41 -14.34 -9.40
C TYR A 60 12.44 -15.48 -9.36
N ALA A 61 12.10 -16.64 -8.78
CA ALA A 61 13.07 -17.70 -8.50
C ALA A 61 13.90 -18.11 -9.72
N VAL A 62 13.28 -18.15 -10.91
CA VAL A 62 13.96 -18.53 -12.17
C VAL A 62 14.88 -17.43 -12.71
N THR A 63 14.58 -16.14 -12.46
CA THR A 63 15.27 -15.00 -13.10
C THR A 63 16.17 -14.21 -12.15
N ASP A 64 15.88 -14.27 -10.86
CA ASP A 64 16.51 -13.47 -9.79
C ASP A 64 16.35 -14.21 -8.46
N ALA A 65 17.25 -15.17 -8.22
CA ALA A 65 17.25 -16.02 -7.03
C ALA A 65 17.54 -15.24 -5.74
N GLU A 66 18.27 -14.13 -5.83
CA GLU A 66 18.53 -13.25 -4.70
C GLU A 66 17.25 -12.56 -4.24
N SER A 67 16.54 -11.88 -5.15
CA SER A 67 15.21 -11.32 -4.84
C SER A 67 14.28 -12.40 -4.30
N ALA A 68 14.30 -13.61 -4.86
CA ALA A 68 13.44 -14.70 -4.40
C ALA A 68 13.70 -15.07 -2.92
N ARG A 69 14.99 -15.20 -2.54
CA ARG A 69 15.41 -15.47 -1.15
C ARG A 69 15.02 -14.35 -0.18
N GLU A 70 15.23 -13.10 -0.58
CA GLU A 70 14.81 -11.95 0.23
C GLU A 70 13.29 -11.96 0.45
N CYS A 71 12.52 -12.23 -0.62
CA CYS A 71 11.07 -12.20 -0.57
C CYS A 71 10.49 -13.29 0.33
N ILE A 72 11.01 -14.53 0.30
CA ILE A 72 10.50 -15.60 1.16
C ILE A 72 10.84 -15.37 2.63
N SER A 73 12.04 -14.87 2.91
CA SER A 73 12.43 -14.49 4.27
C SER A 73 11.48 -13.43 4.83
N GLU A 74 11.26 -12.35 4.08
CA GLU A 74 10.38 -11.27 4.51
C GLU A 74 8.90 -11.68 4.53
N ASN A 75 8.45 -12.56 3.63
CA ASN A 75 7.10 -13.15 3.66
C ASN A 75 6.82 -13.84 5.00
N GLN A 76 7.76 -14.67 5.45
CA GLN A 76 7.65 -15.38 6.73
C GLN A 76 7.71 -14.41 7.92
N ILE A 77 8.60 -13.41 7.88
CA ILE A 77 8.69 -12.38 8.91
C ILE A 77 7.37 -11.62 9.01
N LEU A 78 6.82 -11.10 7.90
CA LEU A 78 5.59 -10.33 7.88
C LEU A 78 4.37 -11.13 8.35
N LYS A 79 4.28 -12.42 8.01
CA LYS A 79 3.25 -13.32 8.57
C LYS A 79 3.32 -13.41 10.10
N ARG A 80 4.51 -13.27 10.71
CA ARG A 80 4.68 -13.27 12.17
C ARG A 80 4.44 -11.91 12.81
N ILE A 81 5.04 -10.85 12.27
CA ILE A 81 5.05 -9.52 12.91
C ILE A 81 3.85 -8.66 12.55
N ALA A 82 3.16 -8.93 11.44
CA ALA A 82 2.07 -8.12 10.90
C ALA A 82 0.77 -8.93 10.74
N ARG A 83 0.48 -9.83 11.69
CA ARG A 83 -0.61 -10.83 11.61
C ARG A 83 -1.97 -10.25 11.18
N HIS A 84 -2.38 -9.13 11.78
CA HIS A 84 -3.67 -8.51 11.44
C HIS A 84 -3.67 -7.80 10.08
N CYS A 85 -2.50 -7.58 9.47
CA CYS A 85 -2.38 -7.01 8.13
C CYS A 85 -2.37 -8.09 7.03
N VAL A 86 -2.16 -9.37 7.39
CA VAL A 86 -1.88 -10.46 6.46
C VAL A 86 -2.97 -11.54 6.54
N GLU A 87 -3.44 -12.01 5.39
CA GLU A 87 -4.28 -13.20 5.27
C GLU A 87 -3.45 -14.35 4.65
N PRO A 88 -3.38 -15.53 5.29
CA PRO A 88 -2.58 -16.65 4.80
C PRO A 88 -3.32 -17.45 3.71
N THR A 89 -3.47 -16.85 2.54
CA THR A 89 -4.25 -17.43 1.42
C THR A 89 -3.50 -18.48 0.59
N ASN A 90 -2.17 -18.57 0.72
CA ASN A 90 -1.30 -19.33 -0.19
C ASN A 90 -1.47 -18.89 -1.67
N GLY A 91 -0.68 -19.49 -2.55
CA GLY A 91 -0.72 -19.22 -3.99
C GLY A 91 -0.79 -20.49 -4.80
N LEU A 92 -1.44 -20.42 -5.95
CA LEU A 92 -1.52 -21.44 -6.98
C LEU A 92 -0.99 -20.87 -8.29
N PHE A 93 0.16 -21.36 -8.72
CA PHE A 93 0.69 -21.13 -10.05
C PHE A 93 0.12 -22.19 -10.99
N ILE A 94 -0.79 -21.79 -11.87
CA ILE A 94 -1.49 -22.69 -12.79
C ILE A 94 -0.87 -22.67 -14.18
N THR A 95 -0.87 -23.82 -14.82
CA THR A 95 -0.46 -23.99 -16.22
C THR A 95 -1.71 -24.28 -17.04
N LEU A 96 -1.97 -23.48 -18.07
CA LEU A 96 -3.06 -23.73 -19.02
C LEU A 96 -2.54 -24.43 -20.29
N PRO A 97 -3.42 -24.99 -21.14
CA PRO A 97 -3.00 -25.72 -22.34
C PRO A 97 -2.12 -24.92 -23.31
N GLU A 98 -2.25 -23.58 -23.33
CA GLU A 98 -1.40 -22.71 -24.13
C GLU A 98 -0.03 -22.39 -23.51
N ASP A 99 0.21 -22.80 -22.26
CA ASP A 99 1.49 -22.66 -21.58
C ASP A 99 2.38 -23.90 -21.75
N ASP A 100 3.68 -23.73 -21.58
CA ASP A 100 4.63 -24.85 -21.56
C ASP A 100 4.65 -25.52 -20.18
N LEU A 101 4.07 -26.71 -20.08
CA LEU A 101 4.06 -27.52 -18.85
C LEU A 101 5.46 -27.87 -18.34
N SER A 102 6.47 -27.95 -19.22
CA SER A 102 7.83 -28.27 -18.81
C SER A 102 8.49 -27.15 -17.98
N PHE A 103 7.98 -25.92 -18.09
CA PHE A 103 8.42 -24.80 -17.26
C PHE A 103 8.18 -25.06 -15.76
N GLN A 104 7.16 -25.83 -15.41
CA GLN A 104 6.82 -26.15 -14.03
C GLN A 104 7.97 -26.82 -13.28
N ALA A 105 8.68 -27.76 -13.90
CA ALA A 105 9.81 -28.44 -13.28
C ALA A 105 10.98 -27.47 -13.00
N THR A 106 11.22 -26.54 -13.93
CA THR A 106 12.23 -25.49 -13.75
C THR A 106 11.82 -24.52 -12.64
N PHE A 107 10.55 -24.13 -12.60
CA PHE A 107 9.99 -23.25 -11.59
C PHE A 107 10.10 -23.83 -10.18
N ILE A 108 9.70 -25.09 -9.98
CA ILE A 108 9.77 -25.78 -8.69
C ILE A 108 11.22 -25.84 -8.20
N ARG A 109 12.15 -26.33 -9.04
CA ARG A 109 13.56 -26.44 -8.66
C ARG A 109 14.14 -25.09 -8.24
N ALA A 110 13.88 -24.03 -9.02
CA ALA A 110 14.36 -22.70 -8.70
C ALA A 110 13.75 -22.16 -7.38
N CYS A 111 12.48 -22.45 -7.12
CA CYS A 111 11.84 -22.10 -5.85
C CYS A 111 12.51 -22.80 -4.66
N GLU A 112 12.74 -24.11 -4.77
CA GLU A 112 13.40 -24.90 -3.72
C GLU A 112 14.83 -24.41 -3.45
N GLU A 113 15.60 -24.09 -4.50
CA GLU A 113 16.94 -23.48 -4.39
C GLU A 113 16.92 -22.11 -3.69
N ALA A 114 15.83 -21.36 -3.83
CA ALA A 114 15.59 -20.09 -3.13
C ALA A 114 14.98 -20.28 -1.72
N GLY A 115 14.73 -21.51 -1.26
CA GLY A 115 14.10 -21.79 0.03
C GLY A 115 12.57 -21.61 0.05
N ILE A 116 11.94 -21.58 -1.11
CA ILE A 116 10.49 -21.45 -1.28
C ILE A 116 9.88 -22.85 -1.43
N SER A 117 8.95 -23.21 -0.55
CA SER A 117 8.15 -24.43 -0.71
C SER A 117 7.32 -24.32 -1.99
N ALA A 118 7.53 -25.23 -2.95
CA ALA A 118 6.80 -25.28 -4.21
C ALA A 118 6.32 -26.71 -4.47
N GLU A 119 5.04 -26.97 -4.21
CA GLU A 119 4.46 -28.31 -4.29
C GLU A 119 3.65 -28.45 -5.58
N ALA A 120 4.00 -29.38 -6.46
CA ALA A 120 3.14 -29.73 -7.59
C ALA A 120 1.83 -30.36 -7.09
N ILE A 121 0.69 -29.83 -7.52
CA ILE A 121 -0.63 -30.33 -7.15
C ILE A 121 -1.35 -30.82 -8.41
N ASP A 122 -2.05 -31.95 -8.27
CA ASP A 122 -2.92 -32.48 -9.33
C ASP A 122 -3.99 -31.45 -9.74
N PRO A 123 -4.23 -31.25 -11.05
CA PRO A 123 -5.23 -30.29 -11.52
C PRO A 123 -6.64 -30.48 -10.96
N GLN A 124 -7.07 -31.72 -10.68
CA GLN A 124 -8.35 -31.98 -10.05
C GLN A 124 -8.38 -31.49 -8.61
N GLN A 125 -7.28 -31.71 -7.87
CA GLN A 125 -7.16 -31.18 -6.52
C GLN A 125 -7.13 -29.66 -6.51
N ALA A 126 -6.46 -29.01 -7.47
CA ALA A 126 -6.44 -27.55 -7.61
C ALA A 126 -7.87 -26.99 -7.81
N ARG A 127 -8.70 -27.62 -8.64
CA ARG A 127 -10.11 -27.25 -8.85
C ARG A 127 -10.98 -27.44 -7.60
N ILE A 128 -10.64 -28.40 -6.73
CA ILE A 128 -11.38 -28.62 -5.48
C ILE A 128 -11.08 -27.51 -4.47
N ILE A 129 -9.80 -27.14 -4.30
CA ILE A 129 -9.40 -26.12 -3.32
C ILE A 129 -9.64 -24.69 -3.80
N GLU A 130 -9.69 -24.48 -5.12
CA GLU A 130 -9.98 -23.19 -5.74
C GLU A 130 -11.03 -23.34 -6.86
N PRO A 131 -12.33 -23.40 -6.52
CA PRO A 131 -13.39 -23.65 -7.51
C PRO A 131 -13.50 -22.62 -8.63
N ALA A 132 -13.01 -21.40 -8.41
CA ALA A 132 -13.03 -20.35 -9.42
C ALA A 132 -11.91 -20.46 -10.45
N VAL A 133 -10.88 -21.27 -10.20
CA VAL A 133 -9.75 -21.48 -11.11
C VAL A 133 -10.24 -21.99 -12.47
N ASN A 134 -9.55 -21.63 -13.54
CA ASN A 134 -9.88 -22.12 -14.86
C ASN A 134 -9.85 -23.66 -14.93
N PRO A 135 -10.98 -24.32 -15.22
CA PRO A 135 -11.08 -25.77 -15.16
C PRO A 135 -10.21 -26.49 -16.20
N ALA A 136 -9.79 -25.79 -17.26
CA ALA A 136 -8.92 -26.32 -18.32
C ALA A 136 -7.45 -26.46 -17.90
N LEU A 137 -7.08 -26.09 -16.67
CA LEU A 137 -5.70 -26.17 -16.20
C LEU A 137 -5.14 -27.60 -16.32
N ILE A 138 -3.88 -27.68 -16.77
CA ILE A 138 -3.15 -28.94 -17.01
C ILE A 138 -2.01 -29.15 -16.00
N GLY A 139 -1.67 -28.13 -15.21
CA GLY A 139 -0.68 -28.21 -14.14
C GLY A 139 -0.94 -27.16 -13.07
N SER A 140 -0.47 -27.42 -11.85
CA SER A 140 -0.57 -26.49 -10.74
C SER A 140 0.60 -26.66 -9.77
N VAL A 141 1.09 -25.55 -9.22
CA VAL A 141 2.10 -25.52 -8.14
C VAL A 141 1.59 -24.63 -7.02
N LYS A 142 1.56 -25.18 -5.81
CA LYS A 142 1.23 -24.42 -4.59
C LYS A 142 2.48 -23.83 -3.97
N VAL A 143 2.40 -22.56 -3.60
CA VAL A 143 3.48 -21.80 -2.95
C VAL A 143 2.96 -21.03 -1.73
N PRO A 144 3.83 -20.66 -0.77
CA PRO A 144 3.44 -19.96 0.46
C PRO A 144 3.21 -18.46 0.23
N ASP A 145 2.47 -18.09 -0.80
CA ASP A 145 1.98 -16.71 -0.96
C ASP A 145 0.97 -16.38 0.15
N GLY A 146 0.48 -15.16 0.15
CA GLY A 146 -0.57 -14.67 1.02
C GLY A 146 -1.05 -13.33 0.51
N THR A 147 -1.91 -12.67 1.26
CA THR A 147 -2.34 -11.30 0.93
C THR A 147 -2.01 -10.39 2.08
N VAL A 148 -1.79 -9.13 1.78
CA VAL A 148 -1.44 -8.09 2.75
C VAL A 148 -2.18 -6.82 2.42
N ASP A 149 -2.73 -6.18 3.44
CA ASP A 149 -3.32 -4.86 3.30
C ASP A 149 -2.21 -3.80 3.44
N PRO A 150 -1.85 -3.10 2.35
CA PRO A 150 -0.75 -2.16 2.39
C PRO A 150 -1.07 -0.91 3.23
N PHE A 151 -2.34 -0.53 3.37
CA PHE A 151 -2.73 0.63 4.16
C PHE A 151 -2.59 0.33 5.65
N ARG A 152 -3.10 -0.82 6.09
CA ARG A 152 -2.94 -1.28 7.48
C ARG A 152 -1.47 -1.51 7.83
N LEU A 153 -0.72 -2.17 6.96
CA LEU A 153 0.71 -2.40 7.16
C LEU A 153 1.47 -1.08 7.36
N THR A 154 1.23 -0.10 6.48
CA THR A 154 1.89 1.22 6.59
C THR A 154 1.44 1.96 7.85
N ALA A 155 0.14 1.96 8.15
CA ALA A 155 -0.40 2.61 9.34
C ALA A 155 0.14 2.01 10.64
N ALA A 156 0.31 0.69 10.70
CA ALA A 156 0.86 0.01 11.88
C ALA A 156 2.34 0.36 12.11
N ASN A 157 3.15 0.48 11.04
CA ASN A 157 4.54 0.96 11.17
C ASN A 157 4.58 2.43 11.65
N MET A 158 3.72 3.29 11.09
CA MET A 158 3.64 4.70 11.51
C MET A 158 3.18 4.85 12.96
N LEU A 159 2.23 4.03 13.39
CA LEU A 159 1.75 4.01 14.77
C LEU A 159 2.88 3.58 15.72
N ASP A 160 3.59 2.51 15.40
CA ASP A 160 4.72 2.03 16.20
C ASP A 160 5.83 3.09 16.30
N ALA A 161 6.16 3.74 15.19
CA ALA A 161 7.12 4.84 15.17
C ALA A 161 6.68 6.01 16.08
N LYS A 162 5.40 6.40 16.04
CA LYS A 162 4.84 7.45 16.91
C LYS A 162 4.85 7.06 18.38
N GLU A 163 4.51 5.81 18.70
CA GLU A 163 4.57 5.28 20.08
C GLU A 163 6.00 5.30 20.64
N HIS A 164 7.00 5.21 19.74
CA HIS A 164 8.42 5.38 20.06
C HIS A 164 8.96 6.81 19.85
N GLY A 165 8.07 7.80 19.72
CA GLY A 165 8.41 9.23 19.75
C GLY A 165 8.73 9.88 18.41
N ALA A 166 8.55 9.18 17.29
CA ALA A 166 8.69 9.78 15.96
C ALA A 166 7.61 10.84 15.70
N VAL A 167 7.99 11.91 15.01
CA VAL A 167 7.07 12.95 14.54
C VAL A 167 6.73 12.69 13.07
N ILE A 168 5.44 12.60 12.75
CA ILE A 168 4.96 12.35 11.39
C ILE A 168 4.21 13.58 10.90
N LEU A 169 4.68 14.17 9.81
CA LEU A 169 4.14 15.37 9.17
C LEU A 169 3.56 15.00 7.80
N THR A 170 2.27 14.66 7.77
CA THR A 170 1.50 14.52 6.53
C THR A 170 1.12 15.89 5.98
N ALA A 171 0.75 15.96 4.69
CA ALA A 171 0.47 17.19 3.95
C ALA A 171 1.64 18.18 3.90
N HIS A 172 2.88 17.72 4.11
CA HIS A 172 4.09 18.52 4.04
C HIS A 172 4.95 18.06 2.86
N GLU A 173 5.04 18.88 1.82
CA GLU A 173 5.91 18.61 0.66
C GLU A 173 7.32 19.14 0.93
N VAL A 174 8.35 18.32 0.69
CA VAL A 174 9.73 18.79 0.63
C VAL A 174 9.92 19.56 -0.67
N THR A 175 10.28 20.84 -0.55
CA THR A 175 10.47 21.76 -1.69
C THR A 175 11.94 22.08 -1.96
N GLY A 176 12.84 21.57 -1.12
CA GLY A 176 14.29 21.66 -1.33
C GLY A 176 15.09 21.05 -0.18
N LEU A 177 16.36 20.76 -0.43
CA LEU A 177 17.33 20.33 0.57
C LEU A 177 18.11 21.54 1.12
N ILE A 178 18.50 21.48 2.40
CA ILE A 178 19.35 22.48 3.05
C ILE A 178 20.77 21.92 3.09
N ARG A 179 21.74 22.70 2.60
CA ARG A 179 23.13 22.28 2.43
C ARG A 179 24.09 23.25 3.10
N GLU A 180 25.12 22.69 3.72
CA GLU A 180 26.29 23.40 4.23
C GLU A 180 27.54 22.78 3.58
N GLY A 181 28.06 23.45 2.54
CA GLY A 181 29.14 22.91 1.72
C GLY A 181 28.74 21.56 1.07
N ALA A 182 29.53 20.52 1.36
CA ALA A 182 29.33 19.16 0.86
C ALA A 182 28.46 18.28 1.77
N THR A 183 27.64 18.88 2.64
CA THR A 183 26.76 18.14 3.57
C THR A 183 25.31 18.62 3.45
N VAL A 184 24.36 17.69 3.38
CA VAL A 184 22.93 17.97 3.56
C VAL A 184 22.62 17.95 5.06
N CYS A 185 22.04 19.03 5.57
CA CYS A 185 21.74 19.20 7.00
C CYS A 185 20.25 19.46 7.31
N GLY A 186 19.36 19.25 6.32
CA GLY A 186 17.93 19.44 6.51
C GLY A 186 17.13 19.56 5.22
N VAL A 187 15.86 19.94 5.38
CA VAL A 187 14.89 20.12 4.28
C VAL A 187 14.08 21.39 4.48
N ARG A 188 13.64 22.00 3.37
CA ARG A 188 12.56 22.99 3.36
C ARG A 188 11.25 22.28 3.03
N VAL A 189 10.21 22.54 3.81
CA VAL A 189 8.90 21.94 3.62
C VAL A 189 7.82 22.99 3.46
N ARG A 190 6.77 22.65 2.71
CA ARG A 190 5.53 23.42 2.57
C ARG A 190 4.35 22.60 3.08
N ASN A 191 3.60 23.15 4.03
CA ASN A 191 2.34 22.58 4.49
C ASN A 191 1.22 22.93 3.49
N HIS A 192 0.61 21.93 2.85
CA HIS A 192 -0.47 22.14 1.88
C HIS A 192 -1.80 22.56 2.52
N LEU A 193 -1.98 22.36 3.83
CA LEU A 193 -3.19 22.74 4.55
C LEU A 193 -3.17 24.22 4.97
N THR A 194 -2.00 24.73 5.40
CA THR A 194 -1.86 26.12 5.88
C THR A 194 -1.18 27.04 4.87
N GLY A 195 -0.46 26.49 3.89
CA GLY A 195 0.37 27.22 2.95
C GLY A 195 1.73 27.64 3.50
N GLU A 196 1.98 27.42 4.80
CA GLU A 196 3.21 27.82 5.48
C GLU A 196 4.43 27.02 5.00
N THR A 197 5.58 27.68 4.98
CA THR A 197 6.87 27.06 4.72
C THR A 197 7.74 27.09 5.97
N GLN A 198 8.50 26.02 6.20
CA GLN A 198 9.42 25.93 7.33
C GLN A 198 10.68 25.12 6.97
N ALA A 199 11.76 25.35 7.71
CA ALA A 199 12.99 24.59 7.63
C ALA A 199 13.03 23.56 8.77
N LEU A 200 13.40 22.32 8.44
CA LEU A 200 13.62 21.24 9.39
C LEU A 200 15.07 20.78 9.26
N HIS A 201 15.78 20.64 10.39
CA HIS A 201 17.19 20.30 10.40
C HIS A 201 17.45 18.94 11.04
N ALA A 202 18.34 18.16 10.42
CA ALA A 202 18.85 16.91 10.95
C ALA A 202 20.22 16.61 10.31
N PRO A 203 21.13 15.93 11.04
CA PRO A 203 22.42 15.51 10.49
C PRO A 203 22.31 14.50 9.35
N VAL A 204 21.20 13.75 9.26
CA VAL A 204 20.96 12.81 8.15
C VAL A 204 19.56 12.99 7.56
N VAL A 205 19.48 13.02 6.24
CA VAL A 205 18.23 13.05 5.46
C VAL A 205 18.16 11.79 4.59
N VAL A 206 17.06 11.04 4.71
CA VAL A 206 16.80 9.83 3.92
C VAL A 206 15.71 10.11 2.89
N ASN A 207 16.06 10.00 1.61
CA ASN A 207 15.14 10.03 0.48
C ASN A 207 14.52 8.65 0.26
N ALA A 208 13.28 8.47 0.74
CA ALA A 208 12.46 7.27 0.56
C ALA A 208 11.19 7.58 -0.26
N ALA A 209 11.28 8.56 -1.17
CA ALA A 209 10.13 9.10 -1.89
C ALA A 209 9.67 8.23 -3.09
N GLY A 210 10.10 6.97 -3.17
CA GLY A 210 9.72 6.05 -4.24
C GLY A 210 10.04 6.62 -5.63
N ILE A 211 9.05 6.68 -6.52
CA ILE A 211 9.25 7.18 -7.89
C ILE A 211 9.57 8.69 -7.92
N TRP A 212 9.20 9.43 -6.88
CA TRP A 212 9.54 10.85 -6.75
C TRP A 212 10.96 11.07 -6.18
N GLY A 213 11.66 10.00 -5.80
CA GLY A 213 13.01 10.09 -5.26
C GLY A 213 14.02 10.71 -6.21
N GLN A 214 13.79 10.61 -7.53
CA GLN A 214 14.60 11.32 -8.53
C GLN A 214 14.50 12.84 -8.35
N ARG A 215 13.29 13.39 -8.23
CA ARG A 215 13.08 14.84 -8.02
C ARG A 215 13.68 15.34 -6.70
N ILE A 216 13.68 14.51 -5.66
CA ILE A 216 14.30 14.85 -4.38
C ILE A 216 15.83 14.93 -4.52
N ALA A 217 16.46 14.00 -5.25
CA ALA A 217 17.90 14.01 -5.49
C ALA A 217 18.34 15.21 -6.36
N GLU A 218 17.50 15.66 -7.28
CA GLU A 218 17.75 16.85 -8.11
C GLU A 218 17.92 18.13 -7.27
N TYR A 219 17.30 18.23 -6.08
CA TYR A 219 17.53 19.36 -5.15
C TYR A 219 18.95 19.42 -4.58
N ALA A 220 19.73 18.34 -4.70
CA ALA A 220 21.14 18.27 -4.34
C ALA A 220 22.06 18.28 -5.58
N ASP A 221 21.54 18.59 -6.76
CA ASP A 221 22.25 18.49 -8.04
C ASP A 221 22.72 17.07 -8.38
N LEU A 222 22.09 16.05 -7.76
CA LEU A 222 22.39 14.64 -7.98
C LEU A 222 21.45 14.04 -9.03
N ARG A 223 21.94 13.05 -9.76
CA ARG A 223 21.15 12.32 -10.77
C ARG A 223 20.89 10.90 -10.32
N ILE A 224 19.60 10.56 -10.23
CA ILE A 224 19.09 9.19 -10.07
C ILE A 224 18.06 8.99 -11.18
N ARG A 225 18.37 8.14 -12.16
CA ARG A 225 17.49 7.96 -13.32
C ARG A 225 16.47 6.86 -13.05
N MET A 226 15.20 7.23 -13.03
CA MET A 226 14.10 6.26 -12.89
C MET A 226 13.51 5.87 -14.24
N PHE A 227 12.98 4.66 -14.30
CA PHE A 227 12.29 4.07 -15.45
C PHE A 227 10.85 3.74 -15.04
N PRO A 228 9.94 4.73 -15.09
CA PRO A 228 8.56 4.56 -14.69
C PRO A 228 7.87 3.43 -15.46
N ALA A 229 7.20 2.54 -14.73
CA ALA A 229 6.31 1.55 -15.31
C ALA A 229 4.94 1.62 -14.63
N LYS A 230 3.93 2.10 -15.36
CA LYS A 230 2.53 2.14 -14.93
C LYS A 230 1.96 0.73 -14.93
N GLY A 231 1.24 0.39 -13.88
CA GLY A 231 0.48 -0.85 -13.78
C GLY A 231 -0.93 -0.59 -13.30
N SER A 232 -1.89 -1.04 -14.11
CA SER A 232 -3.32 -0.92 -13.83
C SER A 232 -3.87 -2.20 -13.25
N LEU A 233 -4.94 -2.07 -12.48
CA LEU A 233 -5.62 -3.13 -11.75
C LEU A 233 -7.14 -2.88 -11.74
N LEU A 234 -7.91 -3.96 -11.66
CA LEU A 234 -9.36 -3.91 -11.44
C LEU A 234 -9.71 -4.58 -10.11
N ILE A 235 -10.67 -4.00 -9.40
CA ILE A 235 -11.29 -4.53 -8.19
C ILE A 235 -12.65 -5.10 -8.57
N MET A 236 -12.88 -6.38 -8.26
CA MET A 236 -14.17 -7.03 -8.39
C MET A 236 -15.07 -6.63 -7.22
N ASP A 237 -16.39 -6.62 -7.41
CA ASP A 237 -17.32 -6.19 -6.37
C ASP A 237 -17.51 -7.20 -5.22
N HIS A 238 -17.03 -8.42 -5.38
CA HIS A 238 -16.93 -9.42 -4.33
C HIS A 238 -15.75 -10.36 -4.56
N ARG A 239 -15.36 -11.09 -3.51
CA ARG A 239 -14.29 -12.09 -3.55
C ARG A 239 -14.75 -13.31 -4.34
N ILE A 240 -14.03 -13.62 -5.41
CA ILE A 240 -14.32 -14.76 -6.30
C ILE A 240 -13.34 -15.93 -6.11
N ASN A 241 -12.18 -15.71 -5.48
CA ASN A 241 -11.15 -16.72 -5.26
C ASN A 241 -10.67 -16.75 -3.80
N GLN A 242 -10.15 -17.87 -3.33
CA GLN A 242 -9.63 -18.03 -1.96
C GLN A 242 -8.10 -17.96 -1.91
N HIS A 243 -7.42 -18.54 -2.89
CA HIS A 243 -5.97 -18.53 -3.07
C HIS A 243 -5.55 -17.45 -4.06
N VAL A 244 -4.31 -16.95 -3.96
CA VAL A 244 -3.73 -16.15 -5.05
C VAL A 244 -3.56 -17.06 -6.28
N ILE A 245 -4.09 -16.67 -7.43
CA ILE A 245 -3.92 -17.43 -8.68
C ILE A 245 -2.92 -16.70 -9.57
N ASN A 246 -1.87 -17.39 -10.00
CA ASN A 246 -0.83 -16.91 -10.92
C ASN A 246 -0.74 -17.83 -12.14
N ARG A 247 -0.25 -17.33 -13.28
CA ARG A 247 0.21 -18.21 -14.37
C ARG A 247 1.62 -18.74 -14.08
N CYS A 248 1.83 -20.05 -14.24
CA CYS A 248 3.12 -20.72 -14.13
C CYS A 248 3.92 -20.59 -15.45
N ARG A 249 4.30 -19.37 -15.79
CA ARG A 249 5.02 -19.04 -17.04
C ARG A 249 5.86 -17.76 -16.87
N LYS A 250 6.54 -17.32 -17.93
CA LYS A 250 7.21 -16.00 -17.94
C LYS A 250 6.18 -14.88 -17.71
N PRO A 251 6.50 -13.86 -16.89
CA PRO A 251 5.56 -12.78 -16.57
C PRO A 251 4.93 -12.11 -17.79
N SER A 252 3.63 -11.81 -17.70
CA SER A 252 2.86 -11.11 -18.70
C SER A 252 1.82 -10.20 -18.03
N ASP A 253 1.02 -9.48 -18.81
CA ASP A 253 -0.04 -8.64 -18.25
C ASP A 253 -1.15 -9.49 -17.65
N ALA A 254 -1.77 -8.97 -16.58
CA ALA A 254 -3.01 -9.49 -16.00
C ALA A 254 -2.94 -10.99 -15.62
N ASP A 255 -1.79 -11.42 -15.12
CA ASP A 255 -1.50 -12.82 -14.84
C ASP A 255 -1.55 -13.18 -13.33
N ILE A 256 -2.14 -12.29 -12.50
CA ILE A 256 -2.29 -12.46 -11.05
C ILE A 256 -3.69 -12.03 -10.58
N LEU A 257 -4.45 -12.99 -10.04
CA LEU A 257 -5.70 -12.73 -9.33
C LEU A 257 -5.49 -12.88 -7.83
N VAL A 258 -5.64 -11.78 -7.10
CA VAL A 258 -5.34 -11.68 -5.67
C VAL A 258 -6.64 -11.52 -4.89
N PRO A 259 -6.98 -12.41 -3.95
CA PRO A 259 -8.10 -12.18 -3.05
C PRO A 259 -7.73 -11.14 -2.00
N GLY A 260 -8.66 -10.29 -1.57
CA GLY A 260 -8.40 -9.29 -0.55
C GLY A 260 -9.65 -8.97 0.24
N ASP A 261 -9.70 -9.40 1.50
CA ASP A 261 -10.85 -9.17 2.38
C ASP A 261 -12.16 -9.66 1.72
N THR A 262 -13.06 -8.74 1.37
CA THR A 262 -14.35 -9.02 0.75
C THR A 262 -14.34 -8.97 -0.79
N ILE A 263 -13.19 -8.67 -1.42
CA ILE A 263 -13.06 -8.47 -2.87
C ILE A 263 -11.95 -9.32 -3.50
N SER A 264 -11.86 -9.31 -4.82
CA SER A 264 -10.73 -9.84 -5.58
C SER A 264 -10.14 -8.76 -6.50
N LEU A 265 -8.83 -8.79 -6.71
CA LEU A 265 -8.12 -7.84 -7.56
C LEU A 265 -7.40 -8.59 -8.68
N ILE A 266 -7.65 -8.19 -9.93
CA ILE A 266 -6.87 -8.65 -11.08
C ILE A 266 -5.83 -7.60 -11.42
N GLY A 267 -4.60 -8.07 -11.59
CA GLY A 267 -3.52 -7.21 -12.04
C GLY A 267 -2.37 -8.03 -12.62
N THR A 268 -1.44 -7.38 -13.29
CA THR A 268 -1.40 -5.93 -13.57
C THR A 268 -0.90 -5.73 -14.98
N THR A 269 -1.19 -4.59 -15.58
CA THR A 269 -0.52 -4.18 -16.82
C THR A 269 0.92 -3.71 -16.54
N SER A 270 1.74 -3.61 -17.58
CA SER A 270 3.09 -3.06 -17.50
C SER A 270 3.40 -2.13 -18.68
N LEU A 271 3.01 -0.86 -18.55
CA LEU A 271 3.26 0.18 -19.55
C LEU A 271 4.42 1.09 -19.12
N ARG A 272 5.44 1.21 -19.95
CA ARG A 272 6.51 2.20 -19.75
C ARG A 272 5.96 3.58 -20.09
N ILE A 273 6.17 4.55 -19.21
CA ILE A 273 5.72 5.93 -19.38
C ILE A 273 6.89 6.89 -19.17
N ASP A 274 6.73 8.13 -19.62
CA ASP A 274 7.73 9.16 -19.37
C ASP A 274 7.66 9.65 -17.91
N TYR A 275 8.78 10.16 -17.40
CA TYR A 275 8.85 10.61 -15.99
C TYR A 275 7.96 11.82 -15.70
N ASN A 276 7.68 12.66 -16.70
CA ASN A 276 6.73 13.77 -16.57
C ASN A 276 5.26 13.30 -16.43
N GLU A 277 4.96 12.03 -16.71
CA GLU A 277 3.62 11.44 -16.62
C GLU A 277 3.38 10.69 -15.30
N ILE A 278 4.36 10.61 -14.38
CA ILE A 278 4.24 9.73 -13.18
C ILE A 278 3.10 10.09 -12.22
N ASP A 279 2.62 11.34 -12.26
CA ASP A 279 1.48 11.79 -11.48
C ASP A 279 0.14 11.55 -12.23
N ASP A 280 0.16 11.26 -13.54
CA ASP A 280 -1.01 10.79 -14.29
C ASP A 280 -1.19 9.27 -14.13
N ASN A 281 -2.14 8.91 -13.28
CA ASN A 281 -2.44 7.53 -12.93
C ASN A 281 -3.83 7.09 -13.44
N ARG A 282 -4.36 7.73 -14.49
CA ARG A 282 -5.63 7.30 -15.08
C ARG A 282 -5.50 5.93 -15.74
N VAL A 283 -6.55 5.13 -15.61
CA VAL A 283 -6.68 3.83 -16.28
C VAL A 283 -7.46 4.06 -17.57
N THR A 284 -6.99 3.50 -18.68
CA THR A 284 -7.69 3.59 -19.97
C THR A 284 -8.65 2.42 -20.18
N ALA A 285 -9.61 2.57 -21.09
CA ALA A 285 -10.52 1.48 -21.45
C ALA A 285 -9.79 0.25 -22.03
N GLU A 286 -8.69 0.47 -22.77
CA GLU A 286 -7.83 -0.60 -23.30
C GLU A 286 -7.15 -1.39 -22.17
N GLU A 287 -6.65 -0.71 -21.14
CA GLU A 287 -6.09 -1.40 -19.97
C GLU A 287 -7.14 -2.23 -19.23
N VAL A 288 -8.39 -1.75 -19.16
CA VAL A 288 -9.50 -2.53 -18.58
C VAL A 288 -9.80 -3.77 -19.42
N ASP A 289 -9.86 -3.65 -20.75
CA ASP A 289 -10.10 -4.77 -21.67
C ASP A 289 -9.02 -5.86 -21.52
N ILE A 290 -7.75 -5.46 -21.49
CA ILE A 290 -6.62 -6.38 -21.27
C ILE A 290 -6.78 -7.13 -19.94
N LEU A 291 -7.07 -6.41 -18.85
CA LEU A 291 -7.23 -6.98 -17.51
C LEU A 291 -8.40 -7.97 -17.45
N LEU A 292 -9.51 -7.69 -18.11
CA LEU A 292 -10.66 -8.59 -18.18
C LEU A 292 -10.36 -9.84 -19.02
N ARG A 293 -9.87 -9.66 -20.24
CA ARG A 293 -9.63 -10.74 -21.21
C ARG A 293 -8.61 -11.75 -20.69
N GLU A 294 -7.53 -11.28 -20.09
CA GLU A 294 -6.51 -12.16 -19.53
C GLU A 294 -6.92 -12.70 -18.15
N GLY A 295 -7.61 -11.90 -17.33
CA GLY A 295 -8.14 -12.34 -16.03
C GLY A 295 -9.14 -13.50 -16.15
N GLU A 296 -10.00 -13.49 -17.18
CA GLU A 296 -10.91 -14.60 -17.48
C GLU A 296 -10.18 -15.93 -17.67
N LYS A 297 -8.93 -15.90 -18.17
CA LYS A 297 -8.11 -17.11 -18.32
C LYS A 297 -7.66 -17.68 -16.97
N LEU A 298 -7.51 -16.85 -15.94
CA LEU A 298 -7.21 -17.32 -14.57
C LEU A 298 -8.47 -17.90 -13.92
N ALA A 299 -9.58 -17.17 -14.04
CA ALA A 299 -10.85 -17.50 -13.42
C ALA A 299 -12.02 -17.10 -14.34
N PRO A 300 -12.64 -18.05 -15.07
CA PRO A 300 -13.69 -17.75 -16.06
C PRO A 300 -14.92 -17.02 -15.50
N VAL A 301 -15.17 -17.14 -14.19
CA VAL A 301 -16.25 -16.40 -13.51
C VAL A 301 -16.07 -14.87 -13.60
N MET A 302 -14.85 -14.38 -13.81
CA MET A 302 -14.56 -12.95 -13.97
C MET A 302 -15.33 -12.30 -15.11
N ALA A 303 -15.57 -13.01 -16.22
CA ALA A 303 -16.32 -12.48 -17.36
C ALA A 303 -17.75 -12.04 -17.00
N LYS A 304 -18.31 -12.56 -15.90
CA LYS A 304 -19.65 -12.25 -15.40
C LYS A 304 -19.62 -11.50 -14.07
N THR A 305 -18.43 -11.26 -13.52
CA THR A 305 -18.24 -10.59 -12.23
C THR A 305 -18.19 -9.09 -12.47
N ARG A 306 -18.95 -8.32 -11.69
CA ARG A 306 -19.00 -6.88 -11.84
C ARG A 306 -17.69 -6.25 -11.35
N ILE A 307 -17.16 -5.30 -12.13
CA ILE A 307 -16.02 -4.49 -11.73
C ILE A 307 -16.52 -3.35 -10.85
N LEU A 308 -15.92 -3.22 -9.68
CA LEU A 308 -16.22 -2.16 -8.72
C LEU A 308 -15.43 -0.89 -9.01
N ARG A 309 -14.16 -1.03 -9.40
CA ARG A 309 -13.24 0.10 -9.62
C ARG A 309 -11.97 -0.33 -10.37
N ALA A 310 -11.40 0.57 -11.16
CA ALA A 310 -10.04 0.49 -11.66
C ALA A 310 -9.10 1.51 -10.98
N TYR A 311 -7.82 1.17 -10.88
CA TYR A 311 -6.78 2.09 -10.45
C TYR A 311 -5.43 1.70 -11.06
N SER A 312 -4.50 2.64 -11.11
CA SER A 312 -3.12 2.37 -11.51
C SER A 312 -2.13 2.96 -10.52
N GLY A 313 -0.88 2.50 -10.60
CA GLY A 313 0.26 3.10 -9.93
C GLY A 313 1.55 2.92 -10.72
N VAL A 314 2.56 3.71 -10.38
CA VAL A 314 3.86 3.73 -11.07
C VAL A 314 4.92 3.06 -10.21
N ARG A 315 5.67 2.13 -10.81
CA ARG A 315 6.75 1.39 -10.14
C ARG A 315 8.05 2.22 -10.17
N PRO A 316 8.76 2.34 -9.03
CA PRO A 316 10.02 3.07 -8.94
C PRO A 316 11.19 2.20 -9.40
N LEU A 317 11.30 1.96 -10.70
CA LEU A 317 12.39 1.14 -11.22
C LEU A 317 13.64 1.98 -11.48
N VAL A 318 14.80 1.46 -11.11
CA VAL A 318 16.09 2.17 -11.22
C VAL A 318 17.08 1.32 -12.01
N ALA A 319 17.83 1.96 -12.91
CA ALA A 319 18.95 1.31 -13.59
C ALA A 319 20.26 1.61 -12.86
N SER A 320 21.26 0.76 -13.07
CA SER A 320 22.65 1.09 -12.74
C SER A 320 23.10 2.34 -13.50
N ASP A 321 24.00 3.13 -12.91
CA ASP A 321 24.52 4.37 -13.52
C ASP A 321 25.14 4.15 -14.91
N ASP A 322 25.68 2.96 -15.18
CA ASP A 322 26.29 2.57 -16.46
C ASP A 322 25.29 2.01 -17.51
N ASP A 323 23.97 1.97 -17.22
CA ASP A 323 22.95 1.51 -18.18
C ASP A 323 21.93 2.60 -18.56
N PRO A 324 22.27 3.48 -19.52
CA PRO A 324 21.36 4.52 -19.99
C PRO A 324 20.15 3.97 -20.77
N SER A 325 20.18 2.70 -21.21
CA SER A 325 19.10 2.07 -21.96
C SER A 325 17.98 1.54 -21.05
N GLY A 326 18.31 1.26 -19.79
CA GLY A 326 17.42 0.62 -18.83
C GLY A 326 17.07 -0.82 -19.23
N ARG A 327 17.96 -1.51 -19.93
CA ARG A 327 17.78 -2.93 -20.28
C ARG A 327 17.98 -3.83 -19.05
N ASN A 328 18.81 -3.40 -18.11
CA ASN A 328 19.09 -4.04 -16.83
C ASN A 328 18.47 -3.24 -15.67
N VAL A 329 17.20 -2.86 -15.82
CA VAL A 329 16.45 -2.19 -14.76
C VAL A 329 16.20 -3.19 -13.62
N SER A 330 16.82 -2.93 -12.46
CA SER A 330 16.70 -3.80 -11.30
C SER A 330 15.36 -3.60 -10.61
N ARG A 331 14.73 -4.71 -10.23
CA ARG A 331 13.58 -4.76 -9.30
C ARG A 331 14.03 -5.05 -7.86
N GLY A 332 15.34 -5.10 -7.63
CA GLY A 332 15.96 -5.28 -6.33
C GLY A 332 16.00 -3.98 -5.52
N ILE A 333 16.48 -4.09 -4.29
CA ILE A 333 16.64 -2.95 -3.38
C ILE A 333 17.87 -2.14 -3.83
N VAL A 334 17.73 -0.81 -3.89
CA VAL A 334 18.85 0.10 -4.21
C VAL A 334 19.03 1.10 -3.08
N LEU A 335 20.13 0.96 -2.34
CA LEU A 335 20.57 1.91 -1.31
C LEU A 335 21.79 2.67 -1.84
N LEU A 336 21.70 4.00 -1.85
CA LEU A 336 22.78 4.90 -2.25
C LEU A 336 23.19 5.75 -1.06
N ASP A 337 24.42 5.55 -0.56
CA ASP A 337 25.08 6.52 0.32
C ASP A 337 25.78 7.57 -0.55
N HIS A 338 25.24 8.79 -0.55
CA HIS A 338 25.76 9.85 -1.42
C HIS A 338 27.10 10.42 -0.95
N ALA A 339 27.55 10.11 0.27
CA ALA A 339 28.91 10.44 0.70
C ALA A 339 29.93 9.61 -0.09
N GLU A 340 29.67 8.31 -0.25
CA GLU A 340 30.54 7.38 -0.96
C GLU A 340 30.41 7.52 -2.49
N ARG A 341 29.18 7.65 -2.99
CA ARG A 341 28.90 7.74 -4.43
C ARG A 341 29.21 9.11 -5.04
N ASP A 342 28.84 10.18 -4.34
CA ASP A 342 28.76 11.53 -4.91
C ASP A 342 29.57 12.58 -4.12
N GLY A 343 30.21 12.20 -3.00
CA GLY A 343 30.91 13.14 -2.11
C GLY A 343 29.99 14.09 -1.34
N LEU A 344 28.70 13.77 -1.21
CA LEU A 344 27.69 14.57 -0.50
C LEU A 344 27.24 13.85 0.77
N ASP A 345 27.74 14.28 1.93
CA ASP A 345 27.41 13.65 3.21
C ASP A 345 26.03 14.08 3.75
N GLY A 346 25.51 13.33 4.72
CA GLY A 346 24.21 13.59 5.34
C GLY A 346 23.00 13.25 4.46
N PHE A 347 23.20 12.66 3.27
CA PHE A 347 22.12 12.30 2.35
C PHE A 347 22.19 10.84 1.90
N ILE A 348 21.08 10.11 2.06
CA ILE A 348 20.94 8.70 1.67
C ILE A 348 19.69 8.57 0.79
N THR A 349 19.76 7.81 -0.30
CA THR A 349 18.57 7.43 -1.08
C THR A 349 18.31 5.93 -0.99
N ILE A 350 17.05 5.55 -0.75
CA ILE A 350 16.58 4.16 -0.78
C ILE A 350 15.39 4.06 -1.73
N THR A 351 15.51 3.21 -2.75
CA THR A 351 14.50 3.07 -3.81
C THR A 351 14.52 1.67 -4.40
N GLY A 352 13.72 1.43 -5.43
CA GLY A 352 13.46 0.09 -5.96
C GLY A 352 12.72 -0.76 -4.93
N GLY A 353 13.12 -2.02 -4.84
CA GLY A 353 12.52 -2.99 -3.95
C GLY A 353 11.02 -3.21 -4.22
N LYS A 354 10.34 -3.75 -3.22
CA LYS A 354 8.98 -4.25 -3.34
C LYS A 354 8.26 -4.07 -2.00
N LEU A 355 6.92 -4.15 -1.99
CA LEU A 355 6.16 -3.97 -0.75
C LEU A 355 6.57 -4.96 0.34
N MET A 356 6.81 -6.23 0.01
CA MET A 356 7.14 -7.27 0.98
C MET A 356 8.55 -7.15 1.54
N THR A 357 9.48 -6.53 0.80
CA THR A 357 10.85 -6.30 1.27
C THR A 357 11.01 -4.96 1.99
N TYR A 358 9.92 -4.23 2.28
CA TYR A 358 10.01 -2.88 2.85
C TYR A 358 10.77 -2.85 4.19
N ARG A 359 10.65 -3.90 5.00
CA ARG A 359 11.29 -3.98 6.33
C ARG A 359 12.79 -4.20 6.17
N LEU A 360 13.23 -5.09 5.28
CA LEU A 360 14.64 -5.22 4.90
C LEU A 360 15.21 -3.92 4.30
N MET A 361 14.47 -3.25 3.42
CA MET A 361 14.87 -1.94 2.88
C MET A 361 15.04 -0.90 4.00
N ALA A 362 14.15 -0.92 4.99
CA ALA A 362 14.23 -0.04 6.14
C ALA A 362 15.44 -0.35 7.01
N GLU A 363 15.70 -1.62 7.29
CA GLU A 363 16.88 -2.06 8.04
C GLU A 363 18.17 -1.58 7.37
N TRP A 364 18.32 -1.75 6.06
CA TRP A 364 19.49 -1.28 5.31
C TRP A 364 19.68 0.24 5.37
N ALA A 365 18.60 1.00 5.16
CA ALA A 365 18.65 2.46 5.21
C ALA A 365 18.95 2.96 6.63
N THR A 366 18.32 2.37 7.65
CA THR A 366 18.56 2.72 9.05
C THR A 366 19.95 2.31 9.52
N ASP A 367 20.50 1.18 9.05
CA ASP A 367 21.90 0.81 9.32
C ASP A 367 22.87 1.86 8.77
N ALA A 368 22.62 2.38 7.56
CA ALA A 368 23.42 3.46 7.00
C ALA A 368 23.29 4.76 7.80
N VAL A 369 22.08 5.13 8.24
CA VAL A 369 21.86 6.25 9.17
C VAL A 369 22.63 6.06 10.47
N CYS A 370 22.54 4.87 11.07
CA CYS A 370 23.21 4.53 12.33
C CYS A 370 24.74 4.60 12.21
N ARG A 371 25.33 4.16 11.09
CA ARG A 371 26.77 4.31 10.82
C ARG A 371 27.20 5.77 10.82
N LYS A 372 26.46 6.65 10.14
CA LYS A 372 26.76 8.09 10.09
C LYS A 372 26.63 8.78 11.47
N LEU A 373 25.70 8.32 12.30
CA LEU A 373 25.45 8.87 13.63
C LEU A 373 26.25 8.20 14.76
N GLY A 374 27.03 7.16 14.47
CA GLY A 374 27.72 6.36 15.48
C GLY A 374 26.78 5.61 16.43
N ASN A 375 25.54 5.33 16.02
CA ASN A 375 24.59 4.54 16.81
C ASN A 375 24.81 3.04 16.55
N THR A 376 25.05 2.25 17.59
CA THR A 376 25.36 0.81 17.50
C THR A 376 24.19 -0.10 17.90
N ARG A 377 23.00 0.46 18.16
CA ARG A 377 21.82 -0.33 18.52
C ARG A 377 21.38 -1.21 17.33
N PRO A 378 21.20 -2.53 17.51
CA PRO A 378 20.85 -3.44 16.43
C PRO A 378 19.39 -3.27 15.98
N CYS A 379 19.09 -3.72 14.77
CA CYS A 379 17.71 -3.86 14.30
C CYS A 379 16.97 -4.94 15.12
N THR A 380 15.71 -4.69 15.46
CA THR A 380 14.83 -5.67 16.13
C THR A 380 13.50 -5.86 15.38
N THR A 381 13.37 -5.25 14.20
CA THR A 381 12.09 -5.14 13.49
C THR A 381 11.57 -6.46 12.93
N ALA A 382 12.44 -7.47 12.74
CA ALA A 382 12.08 -8.81 12.29
C ALA A 382 11.43 -9.69 13.38
N ASP A 383 11.61 -9.31 14.65
CA ASP A 383 11.14 -10.07 15.82
C ASP A 383 9.99 -9.36 16.53
N LEU A 384 9.99 -8.03 16.57
CA LEU A 384 8.96 -7.24 17.23
C LEU A 384 7.69 -7.15 16.38
N ALA A 385 6.59 -7.66 16.93
CA ALA A 385 5.26 -7.54 16.33
C ALA A 385 4.83 -6.08 16.22
N LEU A 386 4.22 -5.73 15.09
CA LEU A 386 3.58 -4.44 14.87
C LEU A 386 2.38 -4.28 15.83
N PRO A 387 2.03 -3.04 16.22
CA PRO A 387 0.78 -2.74 16.91
C PRO A 387 -0.42 -3.42 16.26
N GLY A 388 -1.21 -4.17 17.03
CA GLY A 388 -2.32 -4.98 16.50
C GLY A 388 -1.95 -6.42 16.13
N SER A 389 -0.68 -6.85 16.29
CA SER A 389 -0.25 -8.22 16.00
C SER A 389 0.30 -9.00 17.20
N GLN A 390 0.13 -8.51 18.44
CA GLN A 390 0.73 -9.17 19.62
C GLN A 390 0.06 -10.52 19.91
N GLU A 391 -1.27 -10.58 19.77
CA GLU A 391 -2.06 -11.78 20.01
C GLU A 391 -2.68 -12.34 18.72
N PRO A 392 -2.92 -13.65 18.63
CA PRO A 392 -3.69 -14.26 17.55
C PRO A 392 -5.15 -13.77 17.52
N ALA A 393 -5.74 -13.70 16.32
CA ALA A 393 -7.11 -13.23 16.13
C ALA A 393 -8.14 -14.05 16.93
N GLU A 394 -7.95 -15.37 17.04
CA GLU A 394 -8.84 -16.28 17.77
C GLU A 394 -8.90 -15.95 19.26
N VAL A 395 -7.78 -15.51 19.83
CA VAL A 395 -7.69 -15.09 21.24
C VAL A 395 -8.40 -13.76 21.42
N THR A 396 -8.13 -12.79 20.54
CA THR A 396 -8.74 -11.45 20.59
C THR A 396 -10.26 -11.51 20.42
N LEU A 397 -10.76 -12.34 19.49
CA LEU A 397 -12.20 -12.50 19.24
C LEU A 397 -12.98 -12.97 20.48
N ARG A 398 -12.35 -13.74 21.38
CA ARG A 398 -12.97 -14.21 22.62
C ARG A 398 -13.10 -13.11 23.67
N LYS A 399 -12.27 -12.06 23.61
CA LYS A 399 -12.29 -10.92 24.56
C LYS A 399 -13.44 -9.95 24.27
N VAL A 400 -13.90 -9.89 23.02
CA VAL A 400 -15.00 -9.02 22.60
C VAL A 400 -16.27 -9.85 22.50
N ILE A 401 -17.15 -9.84 23.50
CA ILE A 401 -18.37 -10.67 23.48
C ILE A 401 -19.63 -9.85 23.17
N SER A 402 -19.57 -8.54 23.39
CA SER A 402 -20.75 -7.67 23.42
C SER A 402 -21.26 -7.20 22.05
N LEU A 403 -20.58 -7.50 20.94
CA LEU A 403 -21.00 -7.09 19.59
C LEU A 403 -21.45 -8.27 18.71
N PRO A 404 -22.34 -8.01 17.72
CA PRO A 404 -22.63 -8.96 16.65
C PRO A 404 -21.33 -9.47 15.98
N ALA A 405 -21.31 -10.77 15.64
CA ALA A 405 -20.14 -11.44 15.11
C ALA A 405 -19.49 -10.74 13.90
N PRO A 406 -20.24 -10.20 12.91
CA PRO A 406 -19.64 -9.49 11.78
C PRO A 406 -18.88 -8.22 12.20
N LEU A 407 -19.46 -7.39 13.08
CA LEU A 407 -18.83 -6.14 13.54
C LEU A 407 -17.53 -6.43 14.30
N ARG A 408 -17.59 -7.42 15.20
CA ARG A 408 -16.42 -7.88 15.94
C ARG A 408 -15.35 -8.44 15.02
N GLY A 409 -15.75 -9.29 14.06
CA GLY A 409 -14.86 -9.90 13.09
C GLY A 409 -14.11 -8.86 12.28
N SER A 410 -14.81 -7.89 11.69
CA SER A 410 -14.20 -6.83 10.90
C SER A 410 -13.29 -5.91 11.73
N ALA A 411 -13.69 -5.57 12.97
CA ALA A 411 -12.84 -4.75 13.84
C ALA A 411 -11.55 -5.48 14.25
N VAL A 412 -11.63 -6.74 14.68
CA VAL A 412 -10.44 -7.56 15.01
C VAL A 412 -9.59 -7.81 13.77
N TYR A 413 -10.20 -8.03 12.61
CA TYR A 413 -9.46 -8.15 11.36
C TYR A 413 -8.66 -6.87 11.07
N ARG A 414 -9.27 -5.68 11.20
CA ARG A 414 -8.62 -4.40 10.88
C ARG A 414 -7.61 -3.92 11.91
N HIS A 415 -7.88 -4.07 13.21
CA HIS A 415 -7.08 -3.47 14.29
C HIS A 415 -6.44 -4.50 15.22
N GLY A 416 -6.67 -5.77 14.98
CA GLY A 416 -6.04 -6.88 15.69
C GLY A 416 -6.30 -6.85 17.19
N ASP A 417 -5.27 -7.14 17.98
CA ASP A 417 -5.35 -7.24 19.45
C ASP A 417 -5.58 -5.90 20.17
N ARG A 418 -5.56 -4.77 19.44
CA ARG A 418 -5.91 -3.45 19.99
C ARG A 418 -7.41 -3.21 20.05
N THR A 419 -8.21 -3.97 19.28
CA THR A 419 -9.67 -3.82 19.22
C THR A 419 -10.36 -3.77 20.59
N PRO A 420 -10.07 -4.67 21.54
CA PRO A 420 -10.74 -4.65 22.85
C PRO A 420 -10.55 -3.36 23.65
N ALA A 421 -9.48 -2.60 23.40
CA ALA A 421 -9.13 -1.42 24.20
C ALA A 421 -10.01 -0.19 23.90
N TRP A 422 -10.52 -0.06 22.66
CA TRP A 422 -11.32 1.10 22.23
C TRP A 422 -12.78 0.75 21.92
N LEU A 423 -13.09 -0.54 21.81
CA LEU A 423 -14.42 -0.99 21.45
C LEU A 423 -15.38 -0.89 22.64
N SER A 424 -16.17 0.18 22.67
CA SER A 424 -17.12 0.49 23.75
C SER A 424 -18.54 -0.03 23.49
N GLU A 425 -19.25 -0.27 24.59
CA GLU A 425 -20.64 -0.70 24.61
C GLU A 425 -21.67 0.41 24.35
N GLY A 426 -21.25 1.67 24.33
CA GLY A 426 -22.17 2.81 24.14
C GLY A 426 -22.95 2.73 22.83
N ARG A 427 -24.23 3.11 22.85
CA ARG A 427 -25.13 3.05 21.68
C ARG A 427 -24.53 3.69 20.43
N LEU A 428 -23.92 4.87 20.58
CA LEU A 428 -23.25 5.56 19.46
C LEU A 428 -22.06 4.75 18.94
N HIS A 429 -21.22 4.20 19.81
CA HIS A 429 -20.04 3.44 19.42
C HIS A 429 -20.38 2.23 18.54
N ARG A 430 -21.51 1.57 18.82
CA ARG A 430 -21.97 0.40 18.05
C ARG A 430 -22.69 0.76 16.75
N SER A 431 -23.06 2.03 16.55
CA SER A 431 -23.79 2.46 15.36
C SER A 431 -22.95 2.23 14.11
N LEU A 432 -23.54 1.57 13.11
CA LEU A 432 -22.93 1.37 11.81
C LEU A 432 -22.85 2.68 11.02
N VAL A 433 -21.64 2.95 10.52
CA VAL A 433 -21.34 4.05 9.61
C VAL A 433 -21.25 3.52 8.18
N CYS A 434 -20.62 2.37 7.98
CA CYS A 434 -20.53 1.70 6.69
C CYS A 434 -20.95 0.23 6.84
N GLU A 435 -22.06 -0.14 6.21
CA GLU A 435 -22.61 -1.50 6.24
C GLU A 435 -21.75 -2.46 5.41
N CYS A 436 -21.30 -2.03 4.22
CA CYS A 436 -20.50 -2.86 3.32
C CYS A 436 -19.19 -3.33 3.97
N GLU A 437 -18.62 -2.53 4.87
CA GLU A 437 -17.33 -2.75 5.50
C GLU A 437 -17.45 -2.97 7.01
N ALA A 438 -18.68 -3.03 7.54
CA ALA A 438 -18.97 -3.16 8.97
C ALA A 438 -18.20 -2.17 9.86
N VAL A 439 -18.05 -0.91 9.41
CA VAL A 439 -17.36 0.13 10.17
C VAL A 439 -18.35 0.82 11.12
N THR A 440 -17.95 0.91 12.38
CA THR A 440 -18.76 1.53 13.44
C THR A 440 -18.30 2.96 13.75
N ALA A 441 -19.15 3.77 14.39
CA ALA A 441 -18.76 5.12 14.80
C ALA A 441 -17.65 5.10 15.86
N GLY A 442 -17.60 4.05 16.68
CA GLY A 442 -16.50 3.81 17.62
C GLY A 442 -15.16 3.58 16.94
N GLU A 443 -15.16 2.85 15.83
CA GLU A 443 -13.97 2.66 15.01
C GLU A 443 -13.52 3.97 14.33
N VAL A 444 -14.48 4.79 13.87
CA VAL A 444 -14.17 6.14 13.34
C VAL A 444 -13.51 7.00 14.42
N GLN A 445 -14.03 7.00 15.64
CA GLN A 445 -13.45 7.74 16.76
C GLN A 445 -12.03 7.26 17.06
N TYR A 446 -11.83 5.95 17.17
CA TYR A 446 -10.49 5.37 17.39
C TYR A 446 -9.50 5.82 16.30
N ALA A 447 -9.90 5.78 15.03
CA ALA A 447 -9.05 6.17 13.92
C ALA A 447 -8.67 7.67 13.95
N VAL A 448 -9.61 8.55 14.33
CA VAL A 448 -9.35 9.97 14.55
C VAL A 448 -8.34 10.19 15.68
N GLU A 449 -8.56 9.56 16.82
CA GLU A 449 -7.76 9.79 18.02
C GLU A 449 -6.35 9.17 17.92
N ASN A 450 -6.20 8.02 17.25
CA ASN A 450 -4.99 7.20 17.33
C ASN A 450 -4.25 7.04 15.99
N LEU A 451 -4.95 7.16 14.85
CA LEU A 451 -4.41 6.80 13.53
C LEU A 451 -4.20 8.01 12.59
N ASN A 452 -4.17 9.22 13.17
CA ASN A 452 -3.82 10.47 12.48
C ASN A 452 -4.75 10.77 11.28
N VAL A 453 -6.05 10.53 11.46
CA VAL A 453 -7.09 10.80 10.45
C VAL A 453 -7.51 12.27 10.50
N ASN A 454 -7.28 13.00 9.39
CA ASN A 454 -7.65 14.42 9.27
C ASN A 454 -8.67 14.67 8.14
N SER A 455 -9.01 13.64 7.36
CA SER A 455 -9.97 13.73 6.27
C SER A 455 -10.75 12.42 6.05
N LEU A 456 -11.84 12.50 5.28
CA LEU A 456 -12.54 11.30 4.81
C LEU A 456 -11.65 10.34 4.02
N LEU A 457 -10.71 10.87 3.22
CA LEU A 457 -9.78 10.03 2.46
C LEU A 457 -8.82 9.29 3.40
N ASP A 458 -8.37 9.95 4.46
CA ASP A 458 -7.54 9.34 5.49
C ASP A 458 -8.33 8.23 6.20
N LEU A 459 -9.56 8.55 6.64
CA LEU A 459 -10.45 7.62 7.32
C LEU A 459 -10.66 6.35 6.49
N ARG A 460 -10.90 6.50 5.18
CA ARG A 460 -11.00 5.38 4.24
C ARG A 460 -9.78 4.49 4.28
N ARG A 461 -8.56 5.05 4.25
CA ARG A 461 -7.32 4.24 4.30
C ARG A 461 -7.12 3.55 5.66
N ARG A 462 -7.64 4.10 6.77
CA ARG A 462 -7.52 3.48 8.12
C ARG A 462 -8.60 2.45 8.44
N THR A 463 -9.79 2.61 7.87
CA THR A 463 -10.99 1.85 8.32
C THR A 463 -11.73 1.15 7.19
N ARG A 464 -11.37 1.41 5.93
CA ARG A 464 -12.09 0.98 4.72
C ARG A 464 -13.45 1.64 4.49
N VAL A 465 -13.86 2.66 5.27
CA VAL A 465 -15.10 3.42 4.98
C VAL A 465 -15.14 3.88 3.51
N GLY A 466 -16.21 3.51 2.81
CA GLY A 466 -16.42 3.80 1.39
C GLY A 466 -15.57 2.99 0.40
N MET A 467 -14.90 1.94 0.86
CA MET A 467 -14.23 0.97 -0.03
C MET A 467 -15.15 -0.17 -0.51
N GLY A 468 -16.27 -0.41 0.18
CA GLY A 468 -17.20 -1.49 -0.15
C GLY A 468 -18.01 -1.27 -1.43
N THR A 469 -18.95 -2.16 -1.70
CA THR A 469 -19.72 -2.21 -2.96
C THR A 469 -20.45 -0.91 -3.32
N CYS A 470 -20.87 -0.12 -2.34
CA CYS A 470 -21.52 1.18 -2.57
C CYS A 470 -20.52 2.31 -2.88
N GLN A 471 -19.21 2.05 -2.88
CA GLN A 471 -18.16 3.03 -3.17
C GLN A 471 -18.23 4.33 -2.37
N GLY A 472 -18.86 4.33 -1.18
CA GLY A 472 -18.99 5.52 -0.35
C GLY A 472 -20.36 6.19 -0.38
N GLU A 473 -21.23 5.80 -1.32
CA GLU A 473 -22.52 6.47 -1.58
C GLU A 473 -23.47 6.45 -0.39
N LEU A 474 -23.38 5.46 0.50
CA LEU A 474 -24.25 5.35 1.67
C LEU A 474 -23.60 5.84 2.97
N CYS A 475 -22.27 5.81 3.05
CA CYS A 475 -21.53 6.00 4.30
C CYS A 475 -20.80 7.34 4.37
N ALA A 476 -20.48 7.96 3.23
CA ALA A 476 -19.64 9.16 3.19
C ALA A 476 -20.26 10.34 3.95
N CYS A 477 -21.56 10.63 3.75
CA CYS A 477 -22.26 11.67 4.52
C CYS A 477 -22.22 11.44 6.03
N ARG A 478 -22.47 10.20 6.48
CA ARG A 478 -22.43 9.83 7.90
C ARG A 478 -21.03 9.98 8.48
N ALA A 479 -20.02 9.52 7.74
CA ALA A 479 -18.63 9.67 8.11
C ALA A 479 -18.21 11.14 8.20
N ALA A 480 -18.65 11.99 7.26
CA ALA A 480 -18.36 13.43 7.28
C ALA A 480 -18.96 14.10 8.52
N GLY A 481 -20.21 13.78 8.85
CA GLY A 481 -20.86 14.25 10.07
C GLY A 481 -20.15 13.80 11.36
N LEU A 482 -19.57 12.59 11.36
CA LEU A 482 -18.77 12.13 12.50
C LEU A 482 -17.42 12.86 12.61
N LEU A 483 -16.74 13.13 11.51
CA LEU A 483 -15.50 13.93 11.52
C LEU A 483 -15.77 15.33 12.09
N GLN A 484 -16.90 15.94 11.73
CA GLN A 484 -17.33 17.21 12.30
C GLN A 484 -17.63 17.07 13.80
N ARG A 485 -18.35 16.03 14.21
CA ARG A 485 -18.67 15.75 15.62
C ARG A 485 -17.42 15.51 16.47
N PHE A 486 -16.37 14.93 15.91
CA PHE A 486 -15.09 14.69 16.56
C PHE A 486 -14.10 15.85 16.40
N ASN A 487 -14.57 17.02 15.96
CA ASN A 487 -13.78 18.25 15.80
C ASN A 487 -12.59 18.12 14.83
N VAL A 488 -12.67 17.22 13.85
CA VAL A 488 -11.68 17.09 12.77
C VAL A 488 -11.95 18.14 11.68
N THR A 489 -13.23 18.36 11.37
CA THR A 489 -13.67 19.29 10.33
C THR A 489 -14.72 20.26 10.85
N THR A 490 -14.78 21.43 10.23
CA THR A 490 -15.95 22.32 10.30
C THR A 490 -17.06 21.82 9.38
N SER A 491 -18.28 22.36 9.51
CA SER A 491 -19.39 22.05 8.61
C SER A 491 -19.06 22.36 7.15
N ALA A 492 -18.40 23.50 6.87
CA ALA A 492 -17.99 23.89 5.52
C ALA A 492 -16.96 22.91 4.95
N GLN A 493 -15.91 22.59 5.72
CA GLN A 493 -14.90 21.60 5.31
C GLN A 493 -15.49 20.21 5.10
N SER A 494 -16.56 19.85 5.81
CA SER A 494 -17.19 18.53 5.66
C SER A 494 -17.87 18.36 4.30
N ILE A 495 -18.44 19.44 3.74
CA ILE A 495 -19.03 19.44 2.39
C ILE A 495 -17.92 19.30 1.34
N GLU A 496 -16.84 20.07 1.48
CA GLU A 496 -15.67 19.98 0.59
C GLU A 496 -15.04 18.57 0.63
N GLN A 497 -14.85 18.02 1.83
CA GLN A 497 -14.32 16.66 1.98
C GLN A 497 -15.23 15.61 1.36
N LEU A 498 -16.55 15.76 1.47
CA LEU A 498 -17.50 14.86 0.84
C LEU A 498 -17.39 14.90 -0.69
N SER A 499 -17.30 16.10 -1.28
CA SER A 499 -17.06 16.30 -2.71
C SER A 499 -15.75 15.63 -3.16
N THR A 500 -14.64 15.98 -2.51
CA THR A 500 -13.32 15.42 -2.81
C THR A 500 -13.30 13.90 -2.65
N PHE A 501 -13.97 13.37 -1.63
CA PHE A 501 -14.08 11.93 -1.40
C PHE A 501 -14.80 11.25 -2.57
N LEU A 502 -16.00 11.70 -2.92
CA LEU A 502 -16.78 11.11 -4.01
C LEU A 502 -16.09 11.25 -5.36
N ASN A 503 -15.42 12.37 -5.64
CA ASN A 503 -14.63 12.54 -6.86
C ASN A 503 -13.45 11.56 -6.92
N GLU A 504 -12.77 11.31 -5.80
CA GLU A 504 -11.74 10.27 -5.75
C GLU A 504 -12.32 8.87 -6.01
N ARG A 505 -13.56 8.60 -5.55
CA ARG A 505 -14.29 7.36 -5.87
C ARG A 505 -14.73 7.32 -7.35
N TRP A 506 -15.12 8.44 -7.94
CA TRP A 506 -15.46 8.54 -9.36
C TRP A 506 -14.26 8.24 -10.27
N LYS A 507 -13.06 8.75 -9.97
CA LYS A 507 -11.86 8.54 -10.80
C LYS A 507 -11.55 7.09 -11.17
N GLY A 508 -11.92 6.13 -10.32
CA GLY A 508 -11.74 4.72 -10.60
C GLY A 508 -12.99 4.00 -11.10
N VAL A 509 -14.17 4.61 -10.97
CA VAL A 509 -15.41 4.08 -11.58
C VAL A 509 -15.52 4.53 -13.03
N GLN A 510 -15.12 5.76 -13.35
CA GLN A 510 -15.13 6.34 -14.70
C GLN A 510 -14.62 5.41 -15.80
N PRO A 511 -13.42 4.77 -15.71
CA PRO A 511 -12.92 3.91 -16.78
C PRO A 511 -13.71 2.62 -16.96
N ILE A 512 -14.59 2.27 -16.02
CA ILE A 512 -15.44 1.08 -16.02
C ILE A 512 -16.93 1.42 -16.06
N ALA A 513 -17.27 2.69 -16.29
CA ALA A 513 -18.63 3.19 -16.26
C ALA A 513 -19.40 2.86 -17.55
N TRP A 514 -19.78 1.59 -17.69
CA TRP A 514 -20.70 1.11 -18.73
C TRP A 514 -21.79 0.22 -18.13
N GLY A 515 -22.86 -0.01 -18.91
CA GLY A 515 -23.99 -0.85 -18.45
C GLY A 515 -24.60 -0.34 -17.15
N ASP A 516 -24.74 -1.23 -16.17
CA ASP A 516 -25.34 -0.89 -14.88
C ASP A 516 -24.44 0.01 -14.01
N ALA A 517 -23.11 -0.09 -14.13
CA ALA A 517 -22.18 0.79 -13.40
C ALA A 517 -22.36 2.26 -13.79
N LEU A 518 -22.63 2.54 -15.08
CA LEU A 518 -22.95 3.90 -15.54
C LEU A 518 -24.29 4.40 -14.99
N ARG A 519 -25.30 3.53 -14.96
CA ARG A 519 -26.63 3.87 -14.42
C ARG A 519 -26.57 4.20 -12.93
N GLU A 520 -25.85 3.39 -12.15
CA GLU A 520 -25.59 3.63 -10.73
C GLU A 520 -24.87 4.97 -10.54
N SER A 521 -23.82 5.23 -11.33
CA SER A 521 -23.04 6.47 -11.24
C SER A 521 -23.89 7.72 -11.54
N GLU A 522 -24.75 7.65 -12.56
CA GLU A 522 -25.69 8.75 -12.87
C GLU A 522 -26.73 8.96 -11.77
N PHE A 523 -27.23 7.88 -11.17
CA PHE A 523 -28.14 7.98 -10.03
C PHE A 523 -27.47 8.62 -8.82
N THR A 524 -26.23 8.20 -8.50
CA THR A 524 -25.42 8.78 -7.43
C THR A 524 -25.15 10.26 -7.67
N ARG A 525 -24.79 10.63 -8.90
CA ARG A 525 -24.64 12.04 -9.29
C ARG A 525 -25.92 12.82 -9.02
N TRP A 526 -27.08 12.30 -9.41
CA TRP A 526 -28.38 12.94 -9.18
C TRP A 526 -28.67 13.12 -7.69
N VAL A 527 -28.42 12.11 -6.85
CA VAL A 527 -28.61 12.21 -5.39
C VAL A 527 -27.70 13.29 -4.80
N TYR A 528 -26.41 13.25 -5.07
CA TYR A 528 -25.45 14.11 -4.40
C TYR A 528 -25.43 15.55 -4.93
N GLN A 529 -25.62 15.76 -6.23
CA GLN A 529 -25.72 17.11 -6.82
C GLN A 529 -27.13 17.68 -6.64
N GLY A 530 -28.17 16.87 -6.88
CA GLY A 530 -29.55 17.33 -6.85
C GLY A 530 -30.13 17.47 -5.45
N LEU A 531 -29.97 16.45 -4.59
CA LEU A 531 -30.58 16.44 -3.25
C LEU A 531 -29.64 17.01 -2.17
N CYS A 532 -28.34 16.72 -2.25
CA CYS A 532 -27.36 17.17 -1.25
C CYS A 532 -26.68 18.50 -1.59
N GLY A 533 -26.93 19.07 -2.77
CA GLY A 533 -26.39 20.37 -3.17
C GLY A 533 -24.86 20.41 -3.29
N LEU A 534 -24.21 19.27 -3.53
CA LEU A 534 -22.77 19.25 -3.82
C LEU A 534 -22.54 19.85 -5.21
N GLU A 535 -21.89 21.02 -5.23
CA GLU A 535 -21.53 21.68 -6.47
C GLU A 535 -20.47 20.88 -7.24
N LYS A 536 -20.51 20.98 -8.57
CA LYS A 536 -19.54 20.31 -9.45
C LYS A 536 -18.16 20.96 -9.26
N GLU A 537 -17.17 20.19 -8.80
CA GLU A 537 -15.77 20.63 -8.89
C GLU A 537 -15.39 20.78 -10.37
N GLN A 538 -15.03 21.99 -10.78
CA GLN A 538 -14.70 22.33 -12.19
C GLN A 538 -13.38 21.74 -12.69
N LYS A 539 -12.63 20.98 -11.86
CA LYS A 539 -11.22 20.67 -12.15
C LYS A 539 -10.98 19.49 -13.11
N ASP A 540 -11.96 18.61 -13.32
CA ASP A 540 -11.84 17.45 -14.22
C ASP A 540 -12.94 17.47 -15.30
N ALA A 541 -13.18 18.63 -15.90
CA ALA A 541 -13.98 18.75 -17.12
C ALA A 541 -13.08 18.68 -18.35
N LEU A 542 -12.54 17.50 -18.65
CA LEU A 542 -12.08 17.08 -19.99
C LEU A 542 -12.07 15.55 -20.06
#